data_AF-A0AAU9U9L7-F1
#
_entry.id   AF-A0AAU9U9L7-F1
#
_cell.length_a   1.000
_cell.length_b   1.000
_cell.length_c   1.000
_cell.angle_alpha   90.00
_cell.angle_beta   90.00
_cell.angle_gamma   90.00
#
_symmetry.space_group_name_H-M   'P 1'
#
loop_
_entity.id
_entity.type
_entity.pdbx_description
1 polymer ?
#
loop_
_entity_poly.entity_id
_entity_poly.type
_entity_poly.pdbx_seq_one_letter_code
_entity_poly.pdbx_strand_id
1 'polypeptide(L)'
;MIAIVFEFFIWCRILILPNIKAEFEDYISKEINKRITCGWKKYWSLKEIVKSKDLNMHIKRKIFNTCILPCMTYGCESWALTDNQRESPASTQTAMERSMLGTRLSDKIRNSEIRRKTKVADIITRIEHLKWGWTGYMLRCKINKWSKQVPYLTRGYLMVPKRGHQKVAEDRAQWRELEEAFARRHAELRDIL
;
A
#
# COMPACT_ATOMS: atom_id res chain seq x y z
N MET A 1 -3.17 22.33 30.59
CA MET A 1 -2.17 21.24 30.66
C MET A 1 -1.91 20.49 29.34
N ILE A 2 -2.60 20.82 28.23
CA ILE A 2 -2.32 20.24 26.89
C ILE A 2 -1.37 21.13 26.05
N ALA A 3 -1.20 22.41 26.43
CA ALA A 3 -0.37 23.38 25.71
C ALA A 3 1.14 23.13 25.84
N ILE A 4 1.62 22.50 26.92
CA ILE A 4 3.06 22.27 27.15
C ILE A 4 3.58 21.09 26.31
N VAL A 5 2.72 20.15 25.91
CA VAL A 5 3.11 19.00 25.08
C VAL A 5 3.36 19.41 23.61
N PHE A 6 2.80 20.54 23.17
CA PHE A 6 2.90 21.02 21.79
C PHE A 6 4.04 22.03 21.55
N GLU A 7 4.45 22.78 22.57
CA GLU A 7 5.72 23.53 22.54
C GLU A 7 6.91 22.58 22.34
N PHE A 8 6.86 21.37 22.91
CA PHE A 8 7.85 20.31 22.69
C PHE A 8 7.94 19.86 21.22
N PHE A 9 6.81 19.85 20.49
CA PHE A 9 6.77 19.48 19.08
C PHE A 9 7.31 20.57 18.13
N ILE A 10 7.20 21.83 18.52
CA ILE A 10 7.76 22.97 17.76
C ILE A 10 9.26 23.11 18.05
N TRP A 11 9.69 22.89 19.30
CA TRP A 11 11.10 22.94 19.68
C TRP A 11 11.93 21.75 19.16
N CYS A 12 11.34 20.57 18.99
CA CYS A 12 12.02 19.41 18.37
C CYS A 12 12.41 19.62 16.89
N ARG A 13 11.90 20.65 16.23
CA ARG A 13 12.11 20.87 14.79
C ARG A 13 13.45 21.50 14.43
N ILE A 14 14.24 22.00 15.39
CA ILE A 14 15.49 22.71 15.08
C ILE A 14 16.75 21.90 15.41
N LEU A 15 16.72 20.91 16.32
CA LEU A 15 17.95 20.15 16.67
C LEU A 15 17.81 18.62 16.93
N ILE A 16 16.63 18.00 16.80
CA ILE A 16 16.41 16.56 17.14
C ILE A 16 15.62 15.79 16.07
N LEU A 17 15.94 15.93 14.77
CA LEU A 17 15.14 15.33 13.69
C LEU A 17 15.66 14.04 13.00
N PRO A 18 16.97 13.74 12.89
CA PRO A 18 17.38 12.53 12.17
C PRO A 18 17.05 11.25 12.94
N ASN A 19 17.18 11.25 14.28
CA ASN A 19 16.94 10.07 15.10
C ASN A 19 15.45 9.66 15.14
N ILE A 20 14.55 10.62 15.35
CA ILE A 20 13.10 10.35 15.44
C ILE A 20 12.54 9.88 14.08
N LYS A 21 13.06 10.43 12.97
CA LYS A 21 12.66 9.98 11.62
C LYS A 21 13.13 8.54 11.37
N ALA A 22 14.37 8.21 11.74
CA ALA A 22 14.91 6.86 11.60
C ALA A 22 14.15 5.84 12.47
N GLU A 23 13.81 6.20 13.70
CA GLU A 23 13.00 5.36 14.61
C GLU A 23 11.60 5.09 14.03
N PHE A 24 10.97 6.09 13.43
CA PHE A 24 9.67 5.92 12.78
C PHE A 24 9.75 5.04 11.53
N GLU A 25 10.78 5.20 10.70
CA GLU A 25 11.01 4.35 9.52
C GLU A 25 11.26 2.88 9.91
N ASP A 26 11.99 2.63 11.00
CA ASP A 26 12.20 1.29 11.56
C ASP A 26 10.88 0.69 12.07
N TYR A 27 10.08 1.47 12.79
CA TYR A 27 8.76 1.04 13.26
C TYR A 27 7.84 0.61 12.10
N ILE A 28 7.76 1.42 11.04
CA ILE A 28 6.95 1.10 9.86
C ILE A 28 7.45 -0.17 9.17
N SER A 29 8.77 -0.33 9.05
CA SER A 29 9.37 -1.54 8.46
C SER A 29 9.02 -2.80 9.26
N LYS A 30 9.09 -2.72 10.60
CA LYS A 30 8.67 -3.82 11.49
C LYS A 30 7.18 -4.15 11.33
N GLU A 31 6.33 -3.13 11.22
CA GLU A 31 4.90 -3.33 11.03
C GLU A 31 4.57 -3.96 9.67
N ILE A 32 5.23 -3.53 8.59
CA ILE A 32 5.11 -4.16 7.27
C ILE A 32 5.47 -5.65 7.34
N ASN A 33 6.58 -5.99 8.00
CA ASN A 33 7.00 -7.38 8.18
C ASN A 33 5.97 -8.22 8.96
N LYS A 34 5.31 -7.64 9.97
CA LYS A 34 4.18 -8.30 10.65
C LYS A 34 3.02 -8.54 9.69
N ARG A 35 2.66 -7.56 8.84
CA ARG A 35 1.58 -7.72 7.84
C ARG A 35 1.90 -8.77 6.80
N ILE A 36 3.14 -8.81 6.32
CA ILE A 36 3.64 -9.88 5.43
C ILE A 36 3.52 -11.24 6.11
N THR A 37 3.90 -11.33 7.39
CA THR A 37 3.78 -12.58 8.17
C THR A 37 2.33 -13.01 8.33
N CYS A 38 1.41 -12.09 8.61
CA CYS A 38 -0.03 -12.34 8.61
C CYS A 38 -0.55 -12.81 7.25
N GLY A 39 -0.09 -12.19 6.15
CA GLY A 39 -0.38 -12.60 4.79
C GLY A 39 0.05 -14.04 4.52
N TRP A 40 1.28 -14.41 4.91
CA TRP A 40 1.77 -15.78 4.80
C TRP A 40 0.97 -16.78 5.63
N LYS A 41 0.64 -16.44 6.88
CA LYS A 41 -0.21 -17.29 7.72
C LYS A 41 -1.57 -17.55 7.05
N LYS A 42 -2.16 -16.52 6.44
CA LYS A 42 -3.42 -16.66 5.70
C LYS A 42 -3.26 -17.45 4.40
N TYR A 43 -2.15 -17.28 3.70
CA TYR A 43 -1.83 -18.07 2.50
C TYR A 43 -1.72 -19.56 2.85
N TRP A 44 -0.97 -19.89 3.90
CA TRP A 44 -0.75 -21.27 4.30
C TRP A 44 -1.99 -21.95 4.88
N SER A 45 -2.88 -21.22 5.55
CA SER A 45 -4.17 -21.79 5.97
C SER A 45 -5.08 -22.11 4.78
N LEU A 46 -4.87 -21.47 3.63
CA LEU A 46 -5.60 -21.71 2.38
C LEU A 46 -4.79 -22.53 1.37
N LYS A 47 -3.70 -23.19 1.79
CA LYS A 47 -2.75 -23.86 0.89
C LYS A 47 -3.42 -24.93 0.02
N GLU A 48 -4.39 -25.67 0.55
CA GLU A 48 -5.09 -26.73 -0.18
C GLU A 48 -5.81 -26.17 -1.42
N ILE A 49 -6.41 -24.99 -1.28
CA ILE A 49 -7.14 -24.34 -2.36
C ILE A 49 -6.16 -23.65 -3.33
N VAL A 50 -5.21 -22.90 -2.78
CA VAL A 50 -4.31 -22.08 -3.60
C VAL A 50 -3.32 -22.94 -4.40
N LYS A 51 -2.89 -24.08 -3.84
CA LYS A 51 -1.91 -24.99 -4.46
C LYS A 51 -2.54 -26.19 -5.17
N SER A 52 -3.85 -26.43 -5.03
CA SER A 52 -4.53 -27.51 -5.77
C SER A 52 -4.32 -27.37 -7.28
N LYS A 53 -4.00 -28.46 -7.98
CA LYS A 53 -3.84 -28.45 -9.44
C LYS A 53 -5.17 -28.46 -10.18
N ASP A 54 -6.21 -28.97 -9.55
CA ASP A 54 -7.53 -29.20 -10.15
C ASP A 54 -8.39 -27.93 -10.16
N LEU A 55 -8.08 -26.96 -9.30
CA LEU A 55 -8.82 -25.71 -9.20
C LEU A 55 -8.40 -24.69 -10.26
N ASN A 56 -9.40 -24.09 -10.90
CA ASN A 56 -9.21 -23.03 -11.86
C ASN A 56 -8.52 -21.81 -11.23
N MET A 57 -7.56 -21.22 -11.96
CA MET A 57 -6.84 -20.01 -11.59
C MET A 57 -7.76 -18.84 -11.21
N HIS A 58 -8.95 -18.75 -11.80
CA HIS A 58 -9.94 -17.73 -11.46
C HIS A 58 -10.32 -17.75 -9.96
N ILE A 59 -10.58 -18.94 -9.40
CA ILE A 59 -10.97 -19.12 -8.00
C ILE A 59 -9.80 -18.75 -7.09
N LYS A 60 -8.61 -19.24 -7.41
CA LYS A 60 -7.37 -18.92 -6.68
C LYS A 60 -7.11 -17.42 -6.63
N ARG A 61 -7.24 -16.74 -7.77
CA ARG A 61 -7.14 -15.28 -7.89
C ARG A 61 -8.17 -14.57 -7.01
N LYS A 62 -9.44 -14.98 -7.08
CA LYS A 62 -10.51 -14.37 -6.28
C LYS A 62 -10.21 -14.47 -4.79
N ILE A 63 -9.76 -15.63 -4.33
CA ILE A 63 -9.38 -15.86 -2.93
C ILE A 63 -8.17 -15.02 -2.56
N PHE A 64 -7.15 -14.96 -3.40
CA PHE A 64 -5.96 -14.14 -3.14
C PHE A 64 -6.34 -12.67 -2.95
N ASN A 65 -7.10 -12.10 -3.89
CA ASN A 65 -7.51 -10.70 -3.87
C ASN A 65 -8.43 -10.37 -2.68
N THR A 66 -9.26 -11.31 -2.25
CA THR A 66 -10.28 -11.06 -1.20
C THR A 66 -9.74 -11.34 0.21
N CYS A 67 -8.88 -12.35 0.36
CA CYS A 67 -8.48 -12.84 1.68
C CYS A 67 -7.03 -12.51 2.03
N ILE A 68 -6.11 -12.66 1.08
CA ILE A 68 -4.66 -12.60 1.35
C ILE A 68 -4.15 -11.17 1.16
N LEU A 69 -4.56 -10.53 0.07
CA LEU A 69 -4.17 -9.16 -0.26
C LEU A 69 -4.60 -8.14 0.82
N PRO A 70 -5.82 -8.19 1.39
CA PRO A 70 -6.18 -7.28 2.48
C PRO A 70 -5.37 -7.47 3.76
N CYS A 71 -4.96 -8.71 4.08
CA CYS A 71 -4.10 -8.96 5.25
C CYS A 71 -2.73 -8.27 5.12
N MET A 72 -2.17 -8.21 3.90
CA MET A 72 -0.89 -7.55 3.65
C MET A 72 -1.01 -6.03 3.54
N THR A 73 -2.13 -5.53 3.00
CA THR A 73 -2.33 -4.10 2.71
C THR A 73 -2.97 -3.31 3.84
N TYR A 74 -3.38 -3.98 4.92
CA TYR A 74 -3.96 -3.33 6.08
C TYR A 74 -2.98 -2.32 6.70
N GLY A 75 -3.41 -1.07 6.85
CA GLY A 75 -2.63 0.02 7.41
C GLY A 75 -1.75 0.78 6.41
N CYS A 76 -1.50 0.23 5.21
CA CYS A 76 -0.66 0.88 4.20
C CYS A 76 -1.24 2.20 3.66
N GLU A 77 -2.54 2.46 3.88
CA GLU A 77 -3.22 3.70 3.49
C GLU A 77 -2.74 4.93 4.29
N SER A 78 -2.36 4.74 5.56
CA SER A 78 -1.97 5.82 6.47
C SER A 78 -0.46 6.00 6.58
N TRP A 79 0.34 4.98 6.23
CA TRP A 79 1.80 5.03 6.33
C TRP A 79 2.45 5.75 5.15
N ALA A 80 3.47 6.57 5.41
CA ALA A 80 4.35 7.12 4.38
C ALA A 80 5.42 6.08 4.02
N LEU A 81 5.15 5.26 2.99
CA LEU A 81 6.04 4.17 2.56
C LEU A 81 7.16 4.69 1.66
N THR A 82 8.40 4.35 1.97
CA THR A 82 9.55 4.50 1.06
C THR A 82 9.51 3.44 -0.05
N ASP A 83 10.29 3.62 -1.12
CA ASP A 83 10.33 2.67 -2.24
C ASP A 83 10.75 1.27 -1.78
N ASN A 84 11.81 1.17 -0.98
CA ASN A 84 12.28 -0.09 -0.39
C ASN A 84 11.18 -0.80 0.42
N GLN A 85 10.37 -0.04 1.17
CA GLN A 85 9.25 -0.57 1.94
C GLN A 85 8.09 -1.05 1.07
N ARG A 86 7.93 -0.52 -0.15
CA ARG A 86 6.92 -0.96 -1.14
C ARG A 86 7.36 -2.23 -1.87
N GLU A 87 8.65 -2.38 -2.11
CA GLU A 87 9.21 -3.56 -2.77
C GLU A 87 9.07 -4.84 -1.95
N SER A 88 9.15 -4.75 -0.61
CA SER A 88 9.07 -5.92 0.27
C SER A 88 7.71 -6.67 0.15
N PRO A 89 6.54 -6.00 0.24
CA PRO A 89 5.25 -6.62 -0.05
C PRO A 89 5.11 -7.13 -1.50
N ALA A 90 5.67 -6.42 -2.49
CA ALA A 90 5.62 -6.83 -3.90
C ALA A 90 6.44 -8.11 -4.18
N SER A 91 7.62 -8.20 -3.57
CA SER A 91 8.48 -9.39 -3.61
C SER A 91 7.80 -10.59 -2.94
N THR A 92 7.16 -10.34 -1.81
CA THR A 92 6.34 -11.33 -1.08
C THR A 92 5.19 -11.86 -1.94
N GLN A 93 4.43 -10.96 -2.60
CA GLN A 93 3.36 -11.35 -3.51
C GLN A 93 3.89 -12.26 -4.62
N THR A 94 5.01 -11.89 -5.26
CA THR A 94 5.63 -12.69 -6.32
C THR A 94 6.02 -14.09 -5.83
N ALA A 95 6.54 -14.21 -4.60
CA ALA A 95 6.84 -15.50 -3.99
C ALA A 95 5.58 -16.36 -3.76
N MET A 96 4.47 -15.75 -3.30
CA MET A 96 3.19 -16.44 -3.16
C MET A 96 2.63 -16.88 -4.53
N GLU A 97 2.74 -16.05 -5.56
CA GLU A 97 2.31 -16.39 -6.93
C GLU A 97 3.11 -17.56 -7.52
N ARG A 98 4.43 -17.60 -7.31
CA ARG A 98 5.26 -18.76 -7.69
C ARG A 98 4.82 -20.03 -6.98
N SER A 99 4.52 -19.94 -5.68
CA SER A 99 4.01 -21.07 -4.88
C SER A 99 2.64 -21.55 -5.39
N MET A 100 1.79 -20.64 -5.82
CA MET A 100 0.47 -20.93 -6.41
C MET A 100 0.57 -21.65 -7.77
N LEU A 101 1.57 -21.29 -8.57
CA LEU A 101 1.87 -21.95 -9.86
C LEU A 101 2.70 -23.24 -9.70
N GLY A 102 3.26 -23.50 -8.52
CA GLY A 102 4.14 -24.65 -8.28
C GLY A 102 5.51 -24.53 -8.96
N THR A 103 5.90 -23.34 -9.39
CA THR A 103 7.18 -23.08 -10.09
C THR A 103 8.31 -22.86 -9.10
N ARG A 104 9.48 -23.41 -9.39
CA ARG A 104 10.70 -23.23 -8.58
C ARG A 104 11.49 -22.03 -9.07
N LEU A 105 12.43 -21.55 -8.25
CA LEU A 105 13.38 -20.50 -8.66
C LEU A 105 14.34 -20.99 -9.77
N SER A 106 14.62 -22.30 -9.81
CA SER A 106 15.42 -22.95 -10.86
C SER A 106 14.85 -22.78 -12.26
N ASP A 107 13.54 -22.60 -12.38
CA ASP A 107 12.86 -22.52 -13.67
C ASP A 107 13.12 -21.18 -14.37
N LYS A 108 13.77 -20.22 -13.69
CA LYS A 108 14.19 -18.90 -14.19
C LYS A 108 13.07 -18.13 -14.92
N ILE A 109 11.82 -18.39 -14.56
CA ILE A 109 10.65 -17.72 -15.15
C ILE A 109 10.65 -16.25 -14.73
N ARG A 110 10.47 -15.35 -15.71
CA ARG A 110 10.39 -13.89 -15.48
C ARG A 110 9.15 -13.52 -14.65
N ASN A 111 9.25 -12.52 -13.78
CA ASN A 111 8.12 -12.09 -12.94
C ASN A 111 6.92 -11.57 -13.76
N SER A 112 7.17 -10.97 -14.93
CA SER A 112 6.10 -10.57 -15.87
C SER A 112 5.28 -11.76 -16.38
N GLU A 113 5.94 -12.89 -16.62
CA GLU A 113 5.28 -14.12 -17.08
C GLU A 113 4.40 -14.73 -15.98
N ILE A 114 4.87 -14.69 -14.74
CA ILE A 114 4.11 -15.14 -13.57
C ILE A 114 2.85 -14.30 -13.41
N ARG A 115 2.99 -12.97 -13.44
CA ARG A 115 1.86 -12.04 -13.38
C ARG A 115 0.87 -12.24 -14.53
N ARG A 116 1.36 -12.55 -15.74
CA ARG A 116 0.50 -12.86 -16.89
C ARG A 116 -0.36 -14.11 -16.68
N LYS A 117 0.18 -15.12 -16.00
CA LYS A 117 -0.52 -16.38 -15.69
C LYS A 117 -1.50 -16.25 -14.53
N THR A 118 -1.09 -15.61 -13.43
CA THR A 118 -1.91 -15.45 -12.23
C THR A 118 -3.00 -14.39 -12.41
N LYS A 119 -2.66 -13.27 -13.08
CA LYS A 119 -3.51 -12.07 -13.25
C LYS A 119 -4.09 -11.56 -11.92
N VAL A 120 -3.35 -11.76 -10.84
CA VAL A 120 -3.71 -11.31 -9.49
C VAL A 120 -3.59 -9.78 -9.42
N ALA A 121 -4.37 -9.14 -8.53
CA ALA A 121 -4.27 -7.70 -8.36
C ALA A 121 -2.91 -7.33 -7.78
N ASP A 122 -2.22 -6.37 -8.40
CA ASP A 122 -0.93 -5.91 -7.92
C ASP A 122 -1.05 -5.18 -6.58
N ILE A 123 -0.20 -5.54 -5.62
CA ILE A 123 -0.24 -4.99 -4.26
C ILE A 123 0.09 -3.51 -4.23
N ILE A 124 1.01 -3.04 -5.07
CA ILE A 124 1.40 -1.64 -5.09
C ILE A 124 0.23 -0.80 -5.60
N THR A 125 -0.37 -1.24 -6.71
CA THR A 125 -1.59 -0.65 -7.26
C THR A 125 -2.71 -0.64 -6.21
N ARG A 126 -2.90 -1.73 -5.45
CA ARG A 126 -3.89 -1.78 -4.37
C ARG A 126 -3.59 -0.77 -3.25
N ILE A 127 -2.34 -0.62 -2.85
CA ILE A 127 -1.92 0.37 -1.85
C ILE A 127 -2.18 1.79 -2.34
N GLU A 128 -1.93 2.07 -3.61
CA GLU A 128 -2.21 3.36 -4.25
C GLU A 128 -3.70 3.70 -4.22
N HIS A 129 -4.57 2.75 -4.58
CA HIS A 129 -6.02 2.89 -4.46
C HIS A 129 -6.45 3.18 -3.02
N LEU A 130 -5.91 2.44 -2.05
CA LEU A 130 -6.21 2.67 -0.62
C LEU A 130 -5.78 4.07 -0.15
N LYS A 131 -4.57 4.50 -0.53
CA LYS A 131 -4.06 5.85 -0.25
C LYS A 131 -4.91 6.94 -0.88
N TRP A 132 -5.37 6.74 -2.11
CA TRP A 132 -6.25 7.68 -2.81
C TRP A 132 -7.62 7.79 -2.12
N GLY A 133 -8.21 6.65 -1.77
CA GLY A 133 -9.46 6.57 -1.02
C GLY A 133 -9.36 7.28 0.34
N TRP A 134 -8.29 7.00 1.09
CA TRP A 134 -8.01 7.65 2.37
C TRP A 134 -7.82 9.16 2.23
N THR A 135 -7.08 9.61 1.21
CA THR A 135 -6.90 11.03 0.92
C THR A 135 -8.23 11.71 0.63
N GLY A 136 -9.10 11.09 -0.18
CA GLY A 136 -10.44 11.60 -0.44
C GLY A 136 -11.29 11.69 0.83
N TYR A 137 -11.21 10.68 1.71
CA TYR A 137 -11.88 10.71 3.00
C TYR A 137 -11.39 11.90 3.85
N MET A 138 -10.07 12.07 3.96
CA MET A 138 -9.46 13.18 4.70
C MET A 138 -9.84 14.55 4.15
N LEU A 139 -9.95 14.71 2.82
CA LEU A 139 -10.36 15.96 2.17
C LEU A 139 -11.83 16.30 2.43
N ARG A 140 -12.70 15.29 2.56
CA ARG A 140 -14.12 15.46 2.89
C ARG A 140 -14.38 15.66 4.38
N CYS A 141 -13.45 15.22 5.24
CA CYS A 141 -13.58 15.37 6.69
C CYS A 141 -13.55 16.85 7.11
N LYS A 142 -14.70 17.35 7.60
CA LYS A 142 -14.86 18.73 8.12
C LYS A 142 -14.46 18.89 9.58
N ILE A 143 -14.15 17.79 10.27
CA ILE A 143 -14.10 17.70 11.74
C ILE A 143 -12.87 18.38 12.36
N ASN A 144 -11.74 18.59 11.65
CA ASN A 144 -10.60 19.29 12.23
C ASN A 144 -9.70 20.04 11.23
N LYS A 145 -9.12 21.18 11.66
CA LYS A 145 -8.08 21.91 10.92
C LYS A 145 -6.87 21.02 10.60
N TRP A 146 -6.55 20.08 11.51
CA TRP A 146 -5.48 19.08 11.37
C TRP A 146 -5.71 18.08 10.25
N SER A 147 -6.95 17.70 9.94
CA SER A 147 -7.28 16.81 8.81
C SER A 147 -6.89 17.41 7.47
N LYS A 148 -6.94 18.75 7.37
CA LYS A 148 -6.43 19.49 6.21
C LYS A 148 -4.90 19.53 6.18
N GLN A 149 -4.22 19.30 7.32
CA GLN A 149 -2.78 19.39 7.50
C GLN A 149 -1.96 18.13 7.25
N VAL A 150 -2.49 16.98 7.65
CA VAL A 150 -1.81 15.70 7.50
C VAL A 150 -1.37 15.38 6.06
N PRO A 151 -2.16 15.68 5.01
CA PRO A 151 -1.75 15.37 3.63
C PRO A 151 -0.56 16.19 3.11
N TYR A 152 -0.26 17.36 3.68
CA TYR A 152 0.83 18.22 3.21
C TYR A 152 2.09 18.18 4.08
N LEU A 153 1.99 17.68 5.32
CA LEU A 153 3.12 17.59 6.24
C LEU A 153 4.04 16.39 5.98
N THR A 154 3.57 15.39 5.24
CA THR A 154 4.32 14.18 4.90
C THR A 154 4.97 14.31 3.52
N ARG A 155 6.01 15.12 3.46
CA ARG A 155 6.88 15.25 2.28
C ARG A 155 7.59 13.91 2.07
N GLY A 156 7.16 13.15 1.07
CA GLY A 156 7.72 11.83 0.78
C GLY A 156 6.82 10.99 -0.12
N TYR A 157 5.71 10.45 0.39
CA TYR A 157 4.97 9.40 -0.33
C TYR A 157 3.48 9.33 0.03
N LEU A 158 2.96 10.40 0.64
CA LEU A 158 1.53 10.68 0.73
C LEU A 158 1.20 11.72 -0.33
N MET A 159 0.08 11.51 -1.02
CA MET A 159 -0.37 12.37 -2.09
C MET A 159 -0.60 13.79 -1.57
N VAL A 160 0.16 14.76 -2.08
CA VAL A 160 -0.09 16.18 -1.78
C VAL A 160 -1.36 16.59 -2.56
N PRO A 161 -2.47 16.92 -1.89
CA PRO A 161 -3.67 17.37 -2.58
C PRO A 161 -3.39 18.68 -3.32
N LYS A 162 -3.66 18.73 -4.63
CA LYS A 162 -3.51 19.95 -5.42
C LYS A 162 -4.68 20.91 -5.15
N ARG A 163 -4.49 22.20 -5.45
CA ARG A 163 -5.59 23.18 -5.46
C ARG A 163 -6.75 22.63 -6.31
N GLY A 164 -7.96 22.66 -5.77
CA GLY A 164 -9.16 22.13 -6.43
C GLY A 164 -9.51 20.69 -6.07
N HIS A 165 -8.56 19.86 -5.61
CA HIS A 165 -8.86 18.47 -5.21
C HIS A 165 -9.91 18.38 -4.11
N GLN A 166 -10.03 19.39 -3.25
CA GLN A 166 -11.06 19.41 -2.22
C GLN A 166 -12.48 19.48 -2.80
N LYS A 167 -12.71 20.29 -3.85
CA LYS A 167 -14.00 20.34 -4.57
C LYS A 167 -14.24 19.04 -5.33
N VAL A 168 -13.21 18.52 -6.00
CA VAL A 168 -13.34 17.25 -6.75
C VAL A 168 -13.56 16.06 -5.82
N ALA A 169 -13.01 16.08 -4.60
CA ALA A 169 -13.22 15.03 -3.61
C ALA A 169 -14.64 15.00 -3.03
N GLU A 170 -15.39 16.11 -3.12
CA GLU A 170 -16.81 16.15 -2.73
C GLU A 170 -17.67 15.36 -3.72
N ASP A 171 -17.35 15.40 -5.02
CA ASP A 171 -17.95 14.55 -6.04
C ASP A 171 -17.27 13.16 -6.03
N ARG A 172 -18.02 12.15 -5.59
CA ARG A 172 -17.50 10.78 -5.48
C ARG A 172 -17.22 10.14 -6.85
N ALA A 173 -17.92 10.54 -7.92
CA ALA A 173 -17.70 10.02 -9.26
C ALA A 173 -16.41 10.59 -9.85
N GLN A 174 -16.26 11.92 -9.80
CA GLN A 174 -15.03 12.58 -10.27
C GLN A 174 -13.79 12.14 -9.47
N TRP A 175 -13.94 11.93 -8.15
CA TRP A 175 -12.84 11.43 -7.32
C TRP A 175 -12.38 10.02 -7.71
N ARG A 176 -13.30 9.15 -8.18
CA ARG A 176 -12.97 7.81 -8.68
C ARG A 176 -12.28 7.86 -10.04
N GLU A 177 -12.70 8.75 -10.94
CA GLU A 177 -12.06 8.90 -12.23
C GLU A 177 -10.58 9.34 -12.10
N LEU A 178 -10.33 10.28 -11.18
CA LEU A 178 -8.96 10.69 -10.84
C LEU A 178 -8.14 9.58 -10.19
N GLU A 179 -8.78 8.69 -9.42
CA GLU A 179 -8.14 7.51 -8.82
C GLU A 179 -7.57 6.60 -9.91
N GLU A 180 -8.38 6.29 -10.92
CA GLU A 180 -7.95 5.44 -12.03
C GLU A 180 -6.85 6.11 -12.86
N ALA A 181 -6.96 7.42 -13.12
CA ALA A 181 -5.92 8.16 -13.80
C ALA A 181 -4.59 8.17 -13.01
N PHE A 182 -4.67 8.25 -11.69
CA PHE A 182 -3.51 8.20 -10.80
C PHE A 182 -2.85 6.82 -10.77
N ALA A 183 -3.66 5.76 -10.64
CA ALA A 183 -3.19 4.38 -10.67
C ALA A 183 -2.55 4.03 -12.02
N ARG A 184 -3.15 4.48 -13.14
CA ARG A 184 -2.57 4.34 -14.49
C ARG A 184 -1.21 5.01 -14.59
N ARG A 185 -1.08 6.27 -14.16
CA ARG A 185 0.19 7.00 -14.17
C ARG A 185 1.30 6.32 -13.35
N HIS A 186 0.97 5.78 -12.18
CA HIS A 186 1.96 5.11 -11.34
C HIS A 186 2.33 3.73 -11.88
N ALA A 187 1.42 3.05 -12.58
CA ALA A 187 1.74 1.83 -13.32
C ALA A 187 2.68 2.13 -14.52
N GLU A 188 2.39 3.17 -15.30
CA GLU A 188 3.23 3.58 -16.44
C GLU A 188 4.64 3.99 -16.01
N LEU A 189 4.77 4.76 -14.91
CA LEU A 189 6.07 5.14 -14.36
C LEU A 189 6.90 3.95 -13.87
N ARG A 190 6.25 2.86 -13.45
CA ARG A 190 6.93 1.61 -13.08
C ARG A 190 7.43 0.80 -14.28
N ASP A 191 6.79 0.93 -15.44
CA ASP A 191 7.18 0.19 -16.65
C ASP A 191 8.28 0.90 -17.46
N ILE A 192 8.54 2.18 -17.18
CA ILE A 192 9.57 3.02 -17.83
C ILE A 192 10.93 2.94 -17.12
N LEU A 193 10.96 2.55 -15.83
CA LEU A 193 12.17 2.36 -15.01
C LEU A 193 12.58 0.89 -14.94
#